data_AF-A0AA38PNR9-F1
#
_entry.id   AF-A0AA38PNR9-F1
#
_cell.length_a   1.000
_cell.length_b   1.000
_cell.length_c   1.000
_cell.angle_alpha   90.00
_cell.angle_beta   90.00
_cell.angle_gamma   90.00
#
_symmetry.space_group_name_H-M   'P 1'
#
loop_
_entity.id
_entity.type
_entity.pdbx_description
1 polymer ?
#
loop_
_entity_poly.entity_id
_entity_poly.type
_entity_poly.pdbx_seq_one_letter_code
_entity_poly.pdbx_strand_id
1 'polypeptide(L)' 'EGMDVALMFENALHVPDVSYNLVSISKLDALGYQVLFGKGIAKFFSPSGTHFLTGYGSDGLY' A
#
# COMPACT_ATOMS: atom_id res chain seq x y z
N GLU A 1 36.85 7.45 -8.85
CA GLU A 1 36.65 6.07 -8.39
C GLU A 1 35.27 5.98 -7.79
N GLY A 2 34.46 5.00 -8.20
CA GLY A 2 33.13 4.77 -7.63
C GLY A 2 33.25 3.94 -6.36
N MET A 3 32.46 4.25 -5.35
CA MET A 3 32.40 3.48 -4.11
C MET A 3 31.21 2.53 -4.20
N ASP A 4 31.50 1.23 -4.21
CA ASP A 4 30.46 0.20 -4.12
C ASP A 4 30.05 0.04 -2.65
N VAL A 5 28.77 0.20 -2.36
CA VAL A 5 28.19 0.04 -1.01
C VAL A 5 27.26 -1.17 -1.03
N ALA A 6 27.64 -2.21 -0.28
CA ALA A 6 26.79 -3.37 -0.08
C ALA A 6 25.72 -3.07 0.98
N LEU A 7 24.45 -3.07 0.57
CA LEU A 7 23.30 -2.93 1.45
C LEU A 7 22.76 -4.31 1.81
N MET A 8 22.72 -4.62 3.11
CA MET A 8 22.16 -5.87 3.63
C MET A 8 20.92 -5.55 4.46
N PHE A 9 19.78 -6.11 4.06
CA PHE A 9 18.51 -5.95 4.76
C PHE A 9 18.27 -7.18 5.66
N GLU A 10 18.40 -6.99 6.96
CA GLU A 10 18.04 -8.02 7.94
C GLU A 10 16.52 -7.96 8.21
N ASN A 11 15.84 -9.11 8.15
CA ASN A 11 14.38 -9.25 8.33
C ASN A 11 13.49 -8.61 7.24
N ALA A 12 13.98 -8.53 6.00
CA ALA A 12 13.12 -8.16 4.87
C ALA A 12 12.17 -9.32 4.49
N LEU A 13 10.87 -9.04 4.40
CA LEU A 13 9.93 -9.95 3.74
C LEU A 13 10.16 -9.86 2.24
N HIS A 14 10.72 -10.92 1.65
CA HIS A 14 10.82 -11.02 0.19
C HIS A 14 9.42 -11.19 -0.40
N VAL A 15 8.91 -10.14 -1.04
CA VAL A 15 7.62 -10.19 -1.74
C VAL A 15 7.90 -10.28 -3.24
N PRO A 16 7.70 -11.45 -3.87
CA PRO A 16 8.14 -11.70 -5.25
C PRO A 16 7.27 -11.01 -6.31
N ASP A 17 6.06 -10.58 -5.96
CA ASP A 17 5.15 -9.87 -6.85
C ASP A 17 4.35 -8.82 -6.06
N VAL A 18 4.25 -7.59 -6.60
CA VAL A 18 3.51 -6.47 -6.01
C VAL A 18 2.08 -6.86 -5.66
N SER A 19 1.47 -7.75 -6.44
CA SER A 19 0.11 -8.24 -6.20
C SER A 19 -0.07 -8.98 -4.86
N TYR A 20 0.99 -9.52 -4.25
CA TYR A 20 0.94 -10.09 -2.90
C TYR A 20 1.02 -9.05 -1.77
N ASN A 21 1.47 -7.83 -2.07
CA ASN A 21 1.40 -6.67 -1.15
C ASN A 21 0.13 -5.83 -1.35
N LEU A 22 -0.67 -6.10 -2.38
CA LEU A 22 -1.88 -5.34 -2.63
C LEU A 22 -2.91 -5.65 -1.55
N VAL A 23 -3.27 -4.60 -0.79
CA VAL A 23 -4.40 -4.64 0.13
C VAL A 23 -5.65 -4.96 -0.68
N SER A 24 -6.28 -6.10 -0.40
CA SER A 24 -7.48 -6.51 -1.12
C SER A 24 -8.65 -5.58 -0.78
N ILE A 25 -8.98 -4.68 -1.70
CA ILE A 25 -10.11 -3.75 -1.57
C ILE A 25 -11.42 -4.52 -1.37
N SER A 26 -11.61 -5.66 -2.05
CA SER A 26 -12.80 -6.50 -1.87
C SER A 26 -12.96 -7.05 -0.45
N LYS A 27 -11.85 -7.39 0.23
CA LYS A 27 -11.91 -7.85 1.63
C LYS A 27 -12.21 -6.68 2.58
N LEU A 28 -11.64 -5.51 2.31
CA LEU A 28 -11.93 -4.30 3.07
C LEU A 28 -13.40 -3.92 2.96
N ASP A 29 -13.95 -3.92 1.75
CA ASP A 29 -15.37 -3.65 1.49
C ASP A 29 -16.28 -4.64 2.23
N ALA A 30 -15.99 -5.95 2.15
CA ALA A 30 -16.74 -6.96 2.89
C ALA A 30 -16.69 -6.80 4.42
N LEU A 31 -15.63 -6.15 4.94
CA LEU A 31 -15.47 -5.82 6.36
C LEU A 31 -16.04 -4.44 6.73
N GLY A 32 -16.68 -3.73 5.79
CA GLY A 32 -17.32 -2.43 6.00
C GLY A 32 -16.35 -1.24 5.94
N TYR A 33 -15.11 -1.45 5.51
CA TYR A 33 -14.16 -0.36 5.26
C TYR A 33 -14.48 0.32 3.94
N GLN A 34 -14.08 1.59 3.82
CA GLN A 34 -14.27 2.37 2.60
C GLN A 34 -12.92 2.84 2.07
N VAL A 35 -12.79 2.86 0.74
CA VAL A 35 -11.61 3.40 0.07
C VAL A 35 -12.04 4.46 -0.94
N LEU A 36 -11.54 5.68 -0.77
CA LEU A 36 -11.82 6.82 -1.65
C LEU A 36 -10.60 7.11 -2.52
N PHE A 37 -10.76 6.95 -3.83
CA PHE A 37 -9.73 7.27 -4.83
C PHE A 37 -9.97 8.66 -5.42
N GLY A 38 -8.91 9.46 -5.54
CA GLY A 38 -8.98 10.74 -6.24
C GLY A 38 -7.68 11.53 -6.15
N LYS A 39 -7.38 12.31 -7.19
CA LYS A 39 -6.19 13.18 -7.27
C LYS A 39 -4.87 12.43 -7.00
N GLY A 40 -4.75 11.19 -7.48
CA GLY A 40 -3.55 10.37 -7.24
C GLY A 40 -3.40 9.86 -5.80
N ILE A 41 -4.45 9.91 -4.97
CA ILE A 41 -4.44 9.42 -3.59
C ILE A 41 -5.55 8.38 -3.37
N ALA A 42 -5.27 7.37 -2.54
CA ALA A 42 -6.25 6.43 -1.99
C ALA A 42 -6.39 6.67 -0.47
N LYS A 43 -7.58 7.00 0.01
CA LYS A 43 -7.86 7.21 1.44
C LYS A 43 -8.72 6.09 1.99
N PHE A 44 -8.32 5.53 3.12
CA PHE A 44 -8.97 4.38 3.75
C PHE A 44 -9.68 4.83 5.03
N PHE A 45 -10.92 4.39 5.18
CA PHE A 45 -11.78 4.72 6.31
C PHE A 45 -12.25 3.43 6.98
N SER A 46 -12.25 3.42 8.31
CA SER A 46 -12.84 2.35 9.11
C SER A 46 -14.36 2.30 8.90
N PRO A 47 -15.02 1.22 9.35
CA PRO A 47 -16.49 1.15 9.33
C PRO A 47 -17.18 2.29 10.11
N SER A 48 -16.48 2.90 11.08
CA SER A 48 -16.97 4.08 11.80
C SER A 48 -16.81 5.40 11.02
N GLY A 49 -16.27 5.37 9.81
CA GLY A 49 -15.95 6.55 8.99
C GLY A 49 -14.65 7.25 9.38
N THR A 50 -13.82 6.65 10.24
CA THR A 50 -12.55 7.26 10.68
C THR A 50 -11.47 6.99 9.66
N HIS A 51 -10.85 8.05 9.13
CA HIS A 51 -9.69 7.93 8.25
C HIS A 51 -8.46 7.39 9.01
N PHE A 52 -7.79 6.37 8.48
CA PHE A 52 -6.65 5.74 9.16
C PHE A 52 -5.45 5.41 8.25
N LEU A 53 -5.59 5.45 6.93
CA LEU A 53 -4.49 5.19 6.00
C LEU A 53 -4.63 6.00 4.71
N THR A 54 -3.51 6.49 4.19
CA THR A 54 -3.41 7.17 2.89
C THR A 54 -2.34 6.49 2.03
N GLY A 55 -2.74 5.97 0.87
CA GLY A 55 -1.85 5.51 -0.19
C GLY A 55 -1.65 6.59 -1.26
N TYR A 56 -0.47 6.62 -1.86
CA TYR A 56 -0.11 7.57 -2.92
C TYR A 56 0.12 6.79 -4.20
N GLY A 57 -0.58 7.18 -5.26
CA GLY A 57 -0.48 6.51 -6.53
C GLY A 57 0.86 6.77 -7.21
N SER A 58 1.50 5.73 -7.72
CA SER A 58 2.67 5.77 -8.60
C SER A 58 2.51 4.77 -9.73
N ASP A 59 2.79 5.18 -10.96
CA ASP A 59 2.80 4.30 -12.15
C ASP A 59 1.50 3.50 -12.37
N GLY A 60 0.35 4.11 -12.04
CA GLY A 60 -0.97 3.48 -12.20
C GLY A 60 -1.36 2.52 -11.07
N LEU A 61 -0.53 2.41 -10.03
CA LEU A 61 -0.79 1.63 -8.81
C LEU A 61 -0.97 2.56 -7.61
N TYR A 62 -1.67 2.09 -6.58
CA TYR A 62 -1.95 2.82 -5.32
C TYR A 62 -1.45 2.05 -4.12
#